data_AF-A0A3D1R1N8-F1
#
_entry.id   AF-A0A3D1R1N8-F1
#
_cell.length_a   1.000
_cell.length_b   1.000
_cell.length_c   1.000
_cell.angle_alpha   90.00
_cell.angle_beta   90.00
_cell.angle_gamma   90.00
#
_symmetry.space_group_name_H-M   'P 1'
#
loop_
_entity.id
_entity.type
_entity.pdbx_description
1 polymer ?
#
loop_
_entity_poly.entity_id
_entity_poly.type
_entity_poly.pdbx_seq_one_letter_code
_entity_poly.pdbx_strand_id
1 'polypeptide(L)'
;MSGDGSASPGAAQGASPLEACVDRWLKERNLNQYGDPEGTGYAGGTPLFDETTGERTERLDYVFSKHPRAREHCLAQTADAGGGAE
;
A
#
# COMPACT_ATOMS: atom_id res chain seq x y z
N MET A 1 15.69 -17.65 -29.15
CA MET A 1 15.31 -16.24 -29.00
C MET A 1 13.79 -16.26 -28.95
N SER A 2 13.07 -15.92 -27.88
CA SER A 2 13.34 -14.94 -26.81
C SER A 2 12.51 -15.33 -25.58
N GLY A 3 13.01 -15.04 -24.38
CA GLY A 3 12.26 -15.22 -23.15
C GLY A 3 11.10 -14.23 -23.07
N ASP A 4 9.88 -14.75 -22.95
CA ASP A 4 8.72 -13.95 -22.57
C ASP A 4 8.79 -13.80 -21.05
N GLY A 5 9.39 -12.69 -20.62
CA GLY A 5 9.56 -12.36 -19.21
C GLY A 5 8.21 -12.18 -18.55
N SER A 6 8.04 -12.86 -17.43
CA SER A 6 6.99 -12.69 -16.42
C SER A 6 6.42 -11.26 -16.40
N ALA A 7 5.27 -11.07 -17.03
CA ALA A 7 4.36 -10.02 -16.62
C ALA A 7 3.71 -10.50 -15.31
N SER A 8 4.42 -10.28 -14.20
CA SER A 8 3.87 -10.43 -12.85
C SER A 8 2.53 -9.69 -12.80
N PRO A 9 1.41 -10.36 -12.46
CA PRO A 9 0.13 -9.68 -12.30
C PRO A 9 0.12 -8.96 -10.94
N GLY A 10 0.99 -7.98 -10.75
CA GLY A 10 1.30 -7.39 -9.44
C GLY A 10 0.79 -5.96 -9.22
N ALA A 11 -0.29 -5.53 -9.87
CA ALA A 11 -0.72 -4.13 -9.73
C ALA A 11 -2.23 -3.83 -9.77
N ALA A 12 -3.14 -4.81 -9.90
CA ALA A 12 -4.55 -4.44 -10.14
C ALA A 12 -5.64 -5.44 -9.71
N GLN A 13 -5.41 -6.34 -8.75
CA GLN A 13 -6.51 -7.16 -8.22
C GLN A 13 -7.04 -6.54 -6.92
N GLY A 14 -7.99 -5.61 -7.08
CA GLY A 14 -8.96 -5.19 -6.07
C GLY A 14 -8.38 -4.71 -4.74
N ALA A 15 -8.21 -3.39 -4.60
CA ALA A 15 -7.89 -2.77 -3.32
C ALA A 15 -8.80 -3.36 -2.22
N SER A 16 -8.19 -4.12 -1.32
CA SER A 16 -8.87 -4.73 -0.19
C SER A 16 -9.59 -3.64 0.64
N PRO A 17 -10.65 -3.98 1.40
CA PRO A 17 -11.28 -3.00 2.29
C PRO A 17 -10.28 -2.34 3.25
N LEU A 18 -9.19 -3.05 3.57
CA LEU A 18 -8.06 -2.52 4.32
C LEU A 18 -7.33 -1.41 3.56
N GLU A 19 -6.93 -1.67 2.31
CA GLU A 19 -6.30 -0.65 1.45
C GLU A 19 -7.19 0.57 1.26
N ALA A 20 -8.48 0.38 1.00
CA ALA A 20 -9.42 1.47 0.84
C ALA A 20 -9.58 2.32 2.12
N CYS A 21 -9.48 1.70 3.31
CA CYS A 21 -9.44 2.45 4.56
C CYS A 21 -8.14 3.23 4.69
N VAL A 22 -7.00 2.60 4.41
CA VAL A 22 -5.68 3.22 4.52
C VAL A 22 -5.57 4.40 3.58
N ASP A 23 -5.99 4.28 2.33
CA ASP A 23 -5.97 5.37 1.36
C ASP A 23 -6.77 6.59 1.82
N ARG A 24 -7.94 6.36 2.44
CA ARG A 24 -8.74 7.44 3.00
C ARG A 24 -8.04 8.10 4.18
N TRP A 25 -7.50 7.29 5.09
CA TRP A 25 -6.77 7.77 6.27
C TRP A 25 -5.55 8.61 5.88
N LEU A 26 -4.84 8.22 4.82
CA LEU A 26 -3.71 8.93 4.25
C LEU A 26 -4.16 10.26 3.62
N LYS A 27 -5.19 10.22 2.78
CA LYS A 27 -5.73 11.40 2.10
C LYS A 27 -6.25 12.47 3.07
N GLU A 28 -6.90 12.08 4.16
CA GLU A 28 -7.36 13.00 5.21
C GLU A 28 -6.19 13.75 5.88
N ARG A 29 -4.97 13.24 5.76
CA ARG A 29 -3.75 13.82 6.34
C ARG A 29 -2.85 14.49 5.31
N ASN A 30 -3.31 14.65 4.07
CA ASN A 30 -2.51 15.16 2.95
C ASN A 30 -1.22 14.34 2.74
N LEU A 31 -1.36 13.01 2.86
CA LEU A 31 -0.31 12.05 2.54
C LEU A 31 -0.61 11.38 1.21
N ASN A 32 0.46 11.04 0.49
CA ASN A 32 0.39 10.26 -0.72
C ASN A 32 0.05 8.79 -0.43
N GLN A 33 -0.10 8.00 -1.49
CA GLN A 33 -0.44 6.58 -1.44
C GLN A 33 0.55 5.68 -0.69
N TYR A 34 1.74 6.16 -0.36
CA TYR A 34 2.79 5.44 0.38
C TYR A 34 2.96 5.96 1.82
N GLY A 35 2.14 6.94 2.23
CA GLY A 35 2.23 7.56 3.56
C GLY A 35 3.29 8.64 3.68
N ASP A 36 3.84 9.13 2.58
CA ASP A 36 4.72 10.30 2.60
C ASP A 36 3.93 11.58 2.31
N PRO A 37 4.45 12.78 2.63
CA PRO A 37 3.81 14.03 2.27
C PRO A 37 3.46 14.11 0.78
N GLU A 38 2.32 14.71 0.45
CA GLU A 38 1.98 15.00 -0.94
C GLU A 38 3.07 15.85 -1.61
N GLY A 39 3.45 15.48 -2.83
CA GLY A 39 4.57 16.10 -3.55
C GLY A 39 5.94 15.45 -3.29
N THR A 40 6.03 14.42 -2.44
CA THR A 40 7.24 13.58 -2.34
C THR A 40 7.53 12.93 -3.69
N GLY A 41 8.65 13.33 -4.30
CA GLY A 41 9.19 12.67 -5.49
C GLY A 41 10.11 11.53 -5.09
N TYR A 42 9.93 10.36 -5.71
CA TYR A 42 10.80 9.21 -5.51
C TYR A 42 11.79 9.14 -6.67
N ALA A 43 13.07 9.35 -6.38
CA ALA A 43 14.13 9.14 -7.37
C ALA A 43 14.17 7.65 -7.73
N GLY A 44 13.98 7.32 -9.00
CA GLY A 44 14.05 5.94 -9.47
C GLY A 44 12.73 5.15 -9.51
N GLY A 45 11.58 5.74 -9.11
CA GLY A 45 10.26 5.12 -9.31
C GLY A 45 9.37 5.13 -8.08
N THR A 46 9.22 4.00 -7.39
CA THR A 46 8.39 3.87 -6.18
C THR A 46 9.27 3.50 -4.99
N PRO A 47 8.90 3.91 -3.76
CA PRO A 47 9.68 3.56 -2.57
C PRO A 47 9.56 2.09 -2.16
N LEU A 48 8.75 1.32 -2.89
CA LEU A 48 8.43 -0.07 -2.59
C LEU A 48 9.48 -1.04 -3.12
N PHE A 49 10.41 -0.57 -3.95
CA PHE A 49 11.48 -1.39 -4.47
C PHE A 49 12.80 -0.92 -3.87
N ASP A 50 13.47 -1.82 -3.17
CA ASP A 50 14.82 -1.59 -2.70
C ASP A 50 15.81 -2.02 -3.78
N GLU A 51 16.40 -1.05 -4.48
CA GLU A 51 17.38 -1.32 -5.54
C GLU A 51 18.71 -1.88 -5.01
N THR A 52 18.97 -1.75 -3.71
CA THR A 52 20.22 -2.22 -3.08
C THR A 52 20.15 -3.71 -2.75
N THR A 53 18.99 -4.20 -2.33
CA THR A 53 18.76 -5.63 -2.04
C THR A 53 18.04 -6.36 -3.17
N GLY A 54 17.36 -5.64 -4.05
CA GLY A 54 16.48 -6.19 -5.09
C GLY A 54 15.13 -6.67 -4.57
N GLU A 55 14.78 -6.35 -3.32
CA GLU A 55 13.53 -6.77 -2.69
C GLU A 55 12.39 -5.77 -2.95
N ARG A 56 11.16 -6.29 -2.96
CA ARG A 56 9.94 -5.50 -3.06
C ARG A 56 9.18 -5.58 -1.75
N THR A 57 8.85 -4.42 -1.19
CA THR A 57 7.99 -4.29 -0.02
C THR A 57 6.55 -4.06 -0.47
N GLU A 58 5.62 -4.77 0.16
CA GLU A 58 4.20 -4.54 -0.07
C GLU A 58 3.80 -3.12 0.39
N ARG A 59 2.89 -2.47 -0.37
CA ARG A 59 2.49 -1.08 -0.09
C ARG A 59 1.99 -0.89 1.33
N LEU A 60 1.11 -1.78 1.78
CA LEU A 60 0.54 -1.72 3.12
C LEU A 60 1.60 -1.86 4.20
N ASP A 61 2.55 -2.78 4.03
CA ASP A 61 3.63 -3.00 4.99
C ASP A 61 4.52 -1.75 5.13
N TYR A 62 4.86 -1.14 4.00
CA TYR A 62 5.58 0.14 3.95
C TYR A 62 4.82 1.26 4.70
N VAL A 63 3.53 1.42 4.40
CA VAL A 63 2.69 2.44 5.06
C VAL A 63 2.57 2.16 6.55
N PHE A 64 2.38 0.91 6.97
CA PHE A 64 2.21 0.53 8.37
C PHE A 64 3.48 0.65 9.19
N SER A 65 4.64 0.41 8.57
CA SER A 65 5.94 0.65 9.18
C SER A 65 6.12 2.14 9.54
N LYS A 66 5.64 3.05 8.69
CA LYS A 66 5.69 4.50 8.93
C LYS A 66 4.55 5.02 9.82
N HIS A 67 3.34 4.49 9.62
CA HIS A 67 2.10 4.95 10.23
C HIS A 67 1.41 3.80 10.97
N PRO A 68 1.93 3.37 12.13
CA PRO A 68 1.30 2.30 12.90
C PRO A 68 -0.13 2.64 13.31
N ARG A 69 -0.47 3.93 13.48
CA ARG A 69 -1.85 4.36 13.75
C ARG A 69 -2.82 4.11 12.60
N ALA A 70 -2.36 4.17 11.35
CA ALA A 70 -3.20 3.83 10.19
C ALA A 70 -3.55 2.34 10.23
N ARG A 71 -2.56 1.50 10.57
CA ARG A 71 -2.74 0.06 10.77
C ARG A 71 -3.78 -0.22 11.84
N GLU A 72 -3.63 0.35 13.03
CA GLU A 72 -4.54 0.13 14.15
C GLU A 72 -5.98 0.55 13.80
N HIS A 73 -6.14 1.75 13.23
CA HIS A 73 -7.44 2.28 12.84
C HIS A 73 -8.11 1.42 11.74
N CYS A 74 -7.36 1.09 10.69
CA CYS A 74 -7.95 0.38 9.56
C CYS A 74 -8.12 -1.11 9.79
N LEU A 75 -7.22 -1.77 10.51
CA LEU A 75 -7.43 -3.17 10.91
C LEU A 75 -8.66 -3.31 11.80
N ALA A 76 -8.86 -2.39 12.75
CA ALA A 76 -10.05 -2.38 13.60
C ALA A 76 -11.34 -2.20 12.77
N GLN A 77 -11.34 -1.27 11.81
CA GLN A 77 -12.51 -1.04 10.95
C GLN A 77 -12.79 -2.20 9.98
N THR A 78 -11.76 -2.87 9.46
CA THR A 78 -11.98 -4.03 8.58
C THR A 78 -12.42 -5.29 9.33
N ALA A 79 -12.05 -5.43 10.61
CA ALA A 79 -12.56 -6.51 11.45
C ALA A 79 -14.07 -6.35 11.71
N ASP A 80 -14.53 -5.10 11.83
CA ASP A 80 -15.95 -4.77 12.02
C ASP A 80 -16.75 -4.90 10.71
N ALA A 81 -16.18 -4.46 9.59
CA ALA A 81 -16.81 -4.56 8.26
C ALA A 81 -16.96 -5.99 7.72
N GLY A 82 -16.22 -6.96 8.27
CA GLY A 82 -16.31 -8.38 7.90
C GLY A 82 -17.47 -9.15 8.55
N GLY A 83 -18.25 -8.51 9.43
CA GLY A 83 -19.38 -9.13 10.14
C GLY A 83 -20.77 -8.90 9.53
N GLY A 84 -20.86 -8.26 8.37
CA GLY A 84 -22.13 -7.90 7.72
C GLY A 84 -22.35 -8.61 6.38
N ALA A 85 -22.44 -9.93 6.42
CA ALA A 85 -23.08 -10.71 5.36
C ALA A 85 -24.14 -11.59 6.03
N GLU A 86 -25.31 -10.99 6.23
CA GLU A 86 -26.55 -11.65 6.64
C GLU A 86 -27.28 -12.23 5.42
#